data_AF-A0A6P6J0E2-F1
#
_entry.id   AF-A0A6P6J0E2-F1
#
_cell.length_a   1.000
_cell.length_b   1.000
_cell.length_c   1.000
_cell.angle_alpha   90.00
_cell.angle_beta   90.00
_cell.angle_gamma   90.00
#
_symmetry.space_group_name_H-M   'P 1'
#
loop_
_entity.id
_entity.type
_entity.pdbx_description
1 polymer ?
#
loop_
_entity_poly.entity_id
_entity_poly.type
_entity_poly.pdbx_seq_one_letter_code
_entity_poly.pdbx_strand_id
1 'polypeptide(L)'
;MGREIPYSKFFKNYLIPNQPCIFSKKFTEDWNCRKNWITADGKPNFQRLLHEFDETPVPVANCSAKEYNSNPKQILPFKEFIQYWREYIQNGHSSPKGCLYLKDWHMQSKKEESSPVWDFFLMVGHNKVKCLLCPKEMTYNNYTSSMLRHYRALHEHAQTTNNLYQSNQINIYPK
;
A
#
# COMPACT_ATOMS: atom_id res chain seq x y z
N MET A 1 -12.92 11.12 -29.00
CA MET A 1 -11.84 11.87 -28.33
C MET A 1 -12.45 12.88 -27.37
N GLY A 2 -12.28 12.73 -26.06
CA GLY A 2 -12.71 13.75 -25.09
C GLY A 2 -11.79 14.95 -25.18
N ARG A 3 -12.36 16.15 -25.42
CA ARG A 3 -11.61 17.41 -25.38
C ARG A 3 -11.15 17.66 -23.94
N GLU A 4 -9.88 17.99 -23.77
CA GLU A 4 -9.38 18.45 -22.48
C GLU A 4 -10.05 19.78 -22.12
N ILE A 5 -10.59 19.86 -20.90
CA ILE A 5 -11.20 21.07 -20.35
C ILE A 5 -10.13 21.75 -19.51
N PRO A 6 -9.75 23.01 -19.81
CA PRO A 6 -8.85 23.76 -18.95
C PRO A 6 -9.40 23.86 -17.52
N TYR A 7 -8.53 23.78 -16.52
CA TYR A 7 -8.92 23.86 -15.10
C TYR A 7 -9.82 25.07 -14.81
N SER A 8 -9.53 26.23 -15.42
CA SER A 8 -10.34 27.45 -15.25
C SER A 8 -11.79 27.29 -15.70
N LYS A 9 -12.04 26.53 -16.77
CA LYS A 9 -13.39 26.22 -17.26
C LYS A 9 -14.06 25.17 -16.39
N PHE A 10 -13.32 24.16 -15.94
CA PHE A 10 -13.82 23.18 -14.97
C PHE A 10 -14.24 23.86 -13.66
N PHE A 11 -13.39 24.73 -13.12
CA PHE A 11 -13.63 25.49 -11.90
C PHE A 11 -14.89 26.36 -11.99
N LYS A 12 -14.98 27.19 -13.04
CA LYS A 12 -16.12 28.09 -13.24
C LYS A 12 -17.43 27.36 -13.50
N ASN A 13 -17.40 26.27 -14.28
CA ASN A 13 -18.62 25.63 -14.76
C ASN A 13 -19.11 24.47 -13.88
N TYR A 14 -18.26 23.90 -13.02
CA TYR A 14 -18.61 22.74 -12.20
C TYR A 14 -18.34 22.95 -10.71
N LEU A 15 -17.15 23.43 -10.31
CA LEU A 15 -16.84 23.60 -8.88
C LEU A 15 -17.61 24.75 -8.23
N ILE A 16 -17.57 25.96 -8.80
CA ILE A 16 -18.32 27.12 -8.26
C ILE A 16 -19.82 26.81 -8.13
N PRO A 17 -20.51 26.30 -9.18
CA PRO A 17 -21.94 26.00 -9.08
C PRO A 17 -22.24 24.66 -8.40
N ASN A 18 -21.25 23.95 -7.87
CA ASN A 18 -21.37 22.62 -7.25
C ASN A 18 -22.12 21.60 -8.13
N GLN A 19 -21.80 21.59 -9.44
CA GLN A 19 -22.43 20.69 -10.41
C GLN A 19 -21.64 19.38 -10.53
N PRO A 20 -22.29 18.21 -10.39
CA PRO A 20 -21.62 16.94 -10.55
C PRO A 20 -21.12 16.76 -11.98
N CYS A 21 -19.95 16.13 -12.12
CA CYS A 21 -19.41 15.73 -13.40
C CYS A 21 -18.66 14.41 -13.28
N ILE A 22 -18.51 13.71 -14.41
CA ILE A 22 -17.77 12.45 -14.49
C ILE A 22 -16.51 12.68 -15.31
N PHE A 23 -15.36 12.41 -14.71
CA PHE A 23 -14.09 12.40 -15.42
C PHE A 23 -13.96 11.14 -16.26
N SER A 24 -13.44 11.29 -17.47
CA SER A 24 -13.12 10.12 -18.31
C SER A 24 -12.02 9.28 -17.67
N LYS A 25 -11.97 7.98 -18.02
CA LYS A 25 -10.96 7.04 -17.51
C LYS A 25 -9.51 7.50 -17.69
N LYS A 26 -9.25 8.40 -18.66
CA LYS A 26 -7.92 8.95 -18.96
C LYS A 26 -7.24 9.56 -17.73
N PHE A 27 -7.98 10.26 -16.88
CA PHE A 27 -7.41 10.92 -15.69
C PHE A 27 -6.85 9.95 -14.64
N THR A 28 -7.20 8.67 -14.75
CA THR A 28 -6.76 7.62 -13.81
C THR A 28 -5.94 6.54 -14.51
N GLU A 29 -5.71 6.63 -15.82
CA GLU A 29 -5.15 5.53 -16.62
C GLU A 29 -3.78 5.06 -16.16
N ASP A 30 -2.97 5.98 -15.65
CA ASP A 30 -1.65 5.68 -15.15
C ASP A 30 -1.56 5.32 -13.67
N TRP A 31 -2.69 5.35 -12.94
CA TRP A 31 -2.69 5.03 -11.51
C TRP A 31 -2.27 3.58 -11.27
N ASN A 32 -1.38 3.36 -10.31
CA ASN A 32 -0.86 2.04 -9.98
C ASN A 32 -1.96 1.02 -9.64
N CYS A 33 -3.06 1.45 -9.00
CA CYS A 33 -4.19 0.56 -8.72
C CYS A 33 -4.85 0.01 -10.00
N ARG A 34 -4.84 0.75 -11.11
CA ARG A 34 -5.32 0.28 -12.41
C ARG A 34 -4.35 -0.65 -13.14
N LYS A 35 -3.13 -0.83 -12.62
CA LYS A 35 -2.12 -1.75 -13.16
C LYS A 35 -1.95 -2.97 -12.26
N ASN A 36 -2.01 -2.78 -10.95
CA ASN A 36 -1.63 -3.79 -9.96
C ASN A 36 -2.82 -4.45 -9.26
N TRP A 37 -3.96 -3.76 -9.12
CA TRP A 37 -5.13 -4.28 -8.39
C TRP A 37 -6.21 -4.86 -9.30
N ILE A 38 -5.96 -4.92 -10.61
CA ILE A 38 -6.86 -5.51 -11.59
C ILE A 38 -6.21 -6.68 -12.32
N THR A 39 -7.00 -7.65 -12.72
CA THR A 39 -6.61 -8.77 -13.60
C THR A 39 -6.81 -8.40 -15.06
N ALA A 40 -6.30 -9.24 -15.97
CA ALA A 40 -6.47 -9.05 -17.42
C ALA A 40 -7.94 -9.04 -17.87
N ASP A 41 -8.84 -9.71 -17.16
CA ASP A 41 -10.29 -9.69 -17.39
C ASP A 41 -11.01 -8.51 -16.70
N GLY A 42 -10.26 -7.56 -16.12
CA GLY A 42 -10.79 -6.34 -15.52
C GLY A 42 -11.41 -6.51 -14.13
N LYS A 43 -11.20 -7.67 -13.48
CA LYS A 43 -11.68 -7.95 -12.12
C LYS A 43 -10.65 -7.58 -11.06
N PRO A 44 -11.04 -7.47 -9.78
CA PRO A 44 -10.07 -7.26 -8.71
C PRO A 44 -9.04 -8.40 -8.63
N ASN A 45 -7.75 -8.04 -8.50
CA ASN A 45 -6.67 -8.99 -8.28
C ASN A 45 -6.58 -9.36 -6.80
N PHE A 46 -7.41 -10.31 -6.38
CA PHE A 46 -7.45 -10.75 -4.97
C PHE A 46 -6.13 -11.33 -4.47
N GLN A 47 -5.37 -12.03 -5.31
CA GLN A 47 -4.07 -12.58 -4.92
C GLN A 47 -3.10 -11.46 -4.50
N ARG A 48 -3.03 -10.38 -5.29
CA ARG A 48 -2.20 -9.21 -4.98
C ARG A 48 -2.66 -8.51 -3.71
N LEU A 49 -3.97 -8.29 -3.56
CA LEU A 49 -4.53 -7.60 -2.40
C LEU A 49 -4.34 -8.42 -1.12
N LEU A 50 -4.50 -9.74 -1.17
CA LEU A 50 -4.24 -10.65 -0.05
C LEU A 50 -2.76 -10.61 0.34
N HIS A 51 -1.83 -10.66 -0.61
CA HIS A 51 -0.40 -10.54 -0.32
C HIS A 51 -0.08 -9.26 0.47
N GLU A 52 -0.71 -8.13 0.15
CA GLU A 52 -0.47 -6.86 0.85
C GLU A 52 -1.20 -6.79 2.22
N PHE A 53 -2.45 -7.26 2.29
CA PHE A 53 -3.35 -6.92 3.40
C PHE A 53 -3.89 -8.12 4.20
N ASP A 54 -3.45 -9.34 3.95
CA ASP A 54 -3.96 -10.61 4.50
C ASP A 54 -4.66 -10.52 5.88
N GLU A 55 -3.86 -10.36 6.95
CA GLU A 55 -4.32 -10.27 8.35
C GLU A 55 -4.74 -8.86 8.78
N THR A 56 -4.73 -7.87 7.88
CA THR A 56 -5.05 -6.48 8.24
C THR A 56 -6.49 -6.42 8.75
N PRO A 57 -6.74 -5.89 9.97
CA PRO A 57 -8.10 -5.73 10.46
C PRO A 57 -8.81 -4.63 9.67
N VAL A 58 -9.98 -4.95 9.11
CA VAL A 58 -10.75 -4.05 8.25
C VAL A 58 -12.20 -3.86 8.75
N PRO A 59 -12.74 -2.63 8.66
CA PRO A 59 -14.14 -2.35 8.97
C PRO A 59 -15.07 -2.84 7.84
N VAL A 60 -16.02 -3.69 8.21
CA VAL A 60 -17.01 -4.28 7.30
C VAL A 60 -18.41 -4.01 7.83
N ALA A 61 -19.22 -3.28 7.05
CA ALA A 61 -20.60 -2.99 7.36
C ALA A 61 -21.53 -4.09 6.81
N ASN A 62 -22.57 -4.47 7.54
CA ASN A 62 -23.67 -5.28 6.98
C ASN A 62 -24.80 -4.38 6.46
N CYS A 63 -24.86 -4.20 5.14
CA CYS A 63 -25.84 -3.36 4.46
C CYS A 63 -27.27 -3.90 4.54
N SER A 64 -27.46 -5.17 4.84
CA SER A 64 -28.78 -5.79 4.99
C SER A 64 -29.39 -5.57 6.39
N ALA A 65 -28.56 -5.23 7.38
CA ALA A 65 -29.01 -4.91 8.72
C ALA A 65 -29.45 -3.44 8.80
N LYS A 66 -30.70 -3.21 9.19
CA LYS A 66 -31.24 -1.87 9.44
C LYS A 66 -31.06 -1.52 10.92
N GLU A 67 -30.15 -0.61 11.21
CA GLU A 67 -30.09 0.10 12.48
C GLU A 67 -30.26 1.60 12.19
N TYR A 68 -31.03 2.28 13.04
CA TYR A 68 -31.63 3.61 12.81
C TYR A 68 -30.73 4.62 12.09
N ASN A 69 -29.45 4.71 12.45
CA ASN A 69 -28.54 5.76 11.99
C ASN A 69 -27.25 5.27 11.32
N SER A 70 -27.01 3.94 11.21
CA SER A 70 -25.80 3.37 10.61
C SER A 70 -25.93 1.86 10.44
N ASN A 71 -25.32 1.28 9.41
CA ASN A 71 -25.16 -0.18 9.35
C ASN A 71 -24.13 -0.63 10.41
N PRO A 72 -24.39 -1.72 11.16
CA PRO A 72 -23.43 -2.24 12.14
C PRO A 72 -22.13 -2.62 11.44
N LYS A 73 -21.00 -2.21 12.03
CA LYS A 73 -19.66 -2.50 11.54
C LYS A 73 -19.01 -3.55 12.42
N GLN A 74 -18.46 -4.57 11.79
CA GLN A 74 -17.58 -5.54 12.43
C GLN A 74 -16.15 -5.32 11.92
N ILE A 75 -15.18 -5.66 12.76
CA ILE A 75 -13.77 -5.74 12.35
C ILE A 75 -13.49 -7.19 12.00
N LEU A 76 -13.02 -7.43 10.78
CA LEU A 76 -12.62 -8.75 10.30
C LEU A 76 -11.21 -8.69 9.70
N PRO A 77 -10.44 -9.79 9.69
CA PRO A 77 -9.26 -9.90 8.84
C PRO A 77 -9.63 -9.68 7.37
N PHE A 78 -8.81 -8.93 6.63
CA PHE A 78 -9.06 -8.66 5.21
C PHE A 78 -9.26 -9.94 4.40
N LYS A 79 -8.49 -10.99 4.68
CA LYS A 79 -8.64 -12.30 4.05
C LYS A 79 -10.02 -12.92 4.18
N GLU A 80 -10.67 -12.76 5.33
CA GLU A 80 -12.02 -13.27 5.56
C GLU A 80 -13.05 -12.49 4.73
N PHE A 81 -12.87 -11.17 4.62
CA PHE A 81 -13.70 -10.35 3.73
C PHE A 81 -13.53 -10.74 2.27
N ILE A 82 -12.30 -10.98 1.80
CA ILE A 82 -12.05 -11.45 0.43
C ILE A 82 -12.64 -12.84 0.19
N GLN A 83 -12.56 -13.75 1.15
CA GLN A 83 -13.24 -15.05 1.07
C GLN A 83 -14.75 -14.87 0.90
N TYR A 84 -15.38 -14.06 1.76
CA TYR A 84 -16.79 -13.72 1.62
C TYR A 84 -17.11 -13.14 0.23
N TRP A 85 -16.29 -12.22 -0.27
CA TRP A 85 -16.55 -11.56 -1.55
C TRP A 85 -16.48 -12.54 -2.74
N ARG A 86 -15.54 -13.50 -2.69
CA ARG A 86 -15.44 -14.58 -3.68
C ARG A 86 -16.69 -15.46 -3.66
N GLU A 87 -17.10 -15.93 -2.48
CA GLU A 87 -18.31 -16.74 -2.30
C GLU A 87 -19.57 -15.98 -2.76
N TYR A 88 -19.66 -14.69 -2.43
CA TYR A 88 -20.77 -13.82 -2.83
C TYR A 88 -20.90 -13.69 -4.35
N ILE A 89 -19.78 -13.52 -5.07
CA ILE A 89 -19.79 -13.48 -6.55
C ILE A 89 -20.19 -14.84 -7.13
N GLN A 90 -19.66 -15.93 -6.59
CA GLN A 90 -19.96 -17.30 -7.07
C GLN A 90 -21.43 -17.68 -6.87
N ASN A 91 -22.05 -17.19 -5.79
CA ASN A 91 -23.45 -17.47 -5.44
C ASN A 91 -24.44 -16.46 -6.05
N GLY A 92 -24.09 -15.79 -7.15
CA GLY A 92 -24.99 -14.87 -7.84
C GLY A 92 -25.34 -13.62 -7.03
N HIS A 93 -24.38 -13.11 -6.24
CA HIS A 93 -24.55 -11.95 -5.36
C HIS A 93 -25.58 -12.17 -4.24
N SER A 94 -25.54 -13.37 -3.64
CA SER A 94 -26.34 -13.73 -2.47
C SER A 94 -25.48 -14.37 -1.38
N SER A 95 -25.78 -14.10 -0.12
CA SER A 95 -25.12 -14.73 1.03
C SER A 95 -26.04 -14.74 2.25
N PRO A 96 -26.06 -15.83 3.05
CA PRO A 96 -26.77 -15.85 4.32
C PRO A 96 -26.18 -14.84 5.33
N LYS A 97 -24.93 -14.39 5.15
CA LYS A 97 -24.30 -13.34 5.97
C LYS A 97 -24.85 -11.92 5.66
N GLY A 98 -25.70 -11.79 4.64
CA GLY A 98 -26.18 -10.50 4.13
C GLY A 98 -25.17 -9.85 3.16
N CYS A 99 -25.41 -8.59 2.82
CA CYS A 99 -24.53 -7.80 1.96
C CYS A 99 -23.45 -7.11 2.81
N LEU A 100 -22.28 -7.73 2.92
CA LEU A 100 -21.13 -7.13 3.59
C LEU A 100 -20.39 -6.15 2.68
N TYR A 101 -20.07 -4.98 3.20
CA TYR A 101 -19.39 -3.89 2.49
C TYR A 101 -18.22 -3.36 3.31
N LEU A 102 -17.02 -3.46 2.76
CA LEU A 102 -15.81 -2.87 3.35
C LEU A 102 -15.85 -1.35 3.15
N LYS A 103 -16.06 -0.60 4.24
CA LYS A 103 -16.31 0.85 4.21
C LYS A 103 -15.51 1.57 5.30
N ASP A 104 -15.05 2.78 4.99
CA ASP A 104 -14.29 3.65 5.90
C ASP A 104 -12.94 3.02 6.32
N TRP A 105 -12.45 2.07 5.52
CA TRP A 105 -11.11 1.54 5.66
C TRP A 105 -10.10 2.52 5.08
N HIS A 106 -9.31 3.11 5.97
CA HIS A 106 -8.16 3.90 5.59
C HIS A 106 -7.01 2.92 5.36
N MET A 107 -6.72 2.62 4.09
CA MET A 107 -5.69 1.65 3.69
C MET A 107 -4.31 2.10 4.19
N GLN A 108 -3.95 1.71 5.41
CA GLN A 108 -2.62 1.91 5.96
C GLN A 108 -1.72 0.86 5.31
N SER A 109 -0.70 1.31 4.57
CA SER A 109 0.36 0.38 4.14
C SER A 109 0.95 -0.26 5.39
N LYS A 110 1.04 -1.59 5.43
CA LYS A 110 1.89 -2.25 6.43
C LYS A 110 3.25 -1.58 6.31
N LYS A 111 3.66 -0.89 7.37
CA LYS A 111 5.06 -0.47 7.48
C LYS A 111 5.83 -1.78 7.64
N GLU A 112 6.30 -2.36 6.53
CA GLU A 112 7.68 -2.86 6.57
C GLU A 112 8.49 -1.74 7.20
N GLU A 113 9.34 -2.05 8.19
CA GLU A 113 10.07 -1.03 8.95
C GLU A 113 10.48 0.11 8.00
N SER A 114 10.01 1.32 8.30
CA SER A 114 9.53 2.33 7.31
C SER A 114 10.52 2.83 6.25
N SER A 115 11.72 2.25 6.19
CA SER A 115 12.78 2.51 5.24
C SER A 115 13.78 1.34 5.29
N PRO A 116 14.27 0.83 4.14
CA PRO A 116 15.35 -0.17 4.07
C PRO A 116 16.63 0.22 4.83
N VAL A 117 16.75 1.50 5.21
CA VAL A 117 17.87 1.97 6.03
C VAL A 117 17.93 1.26 7.40
N TRP A 118 16.83 0.69 7.90
CA TRP A 118 16.83 -0.07 9.15
C TRP A 118 17.74 -1.29 9.11
N ASP A 119 18.04 -1.85 7.93
CA ASP A 119 19.04 -2.92 7.78
C ASP A 119 20.44 -2.51 8.28
N PHE A 120 20.71 -1.19 8.37
CA PHE A 120 22.01 -0.64 8.76
C PHE A 120 21.98 0.10 10.10
N PHE A 121 20.86 0.08 10.84
CA PHE A 121 20.68 0.84 12.07
C PHE A 121 19.87 0.09 13.11
N LEU A 122 20.16 0.34 14.39
CA LEU A 122 19.44 -0.28 15.51
C LEU A 122 18.95 0.77 16.51
N MET A 123 17.76 0.55 17.10
CA MET A 123 17.23 1.39 18.18
C MET A 123 17.98 1.11 19.49
N VAL A 124 18.64 2.13 20.05
CA VAL A 124 19.44 2.02 21.29
C VAL A 124 18.81 2.75 22.49
N GLY A 125 17.66 3.40 22.30
CA GLY A 125 16.92 4.07 23.36
C GLY A 125 15.66 4.75 22.83
N HIS A 126 14.91 5.43 23.69
CA HIS A 126 13.59 5.99 23.35
C HIS A 126 13.59 6.84 22.07
N ASN A 127 14.63 7.65 21.84
CA ASN A 127 14.77 8.52 20.66
C ASN A 127 16.17 8.45 20.06
N LYS A 128 16.83 7.30 20.10
CA LYS A 128 18.20 7.15 19.58
C LYS A 128 18.36 5.90 18.74
N VAL A 129 19.04 6.07 17.61
CA VAL A 129 19.46 5.00 16.71
C VAL A 129 20.98 5.00 16.59
N LYS A 130 21.55 3.81 16.45
CA LYS A 130 22.98 3.59 16.23
C LYS A 130 23.21 2.98 14.87
N CYS A 131 24.17 3.50 14.12
CA CYS A 131 24.60 2.89 12.87
C CYS A 131 25.34 1.57 13.16
N LEU A 132 25.05 0.54 12.37
CA LEU A 132 25.72 -0.77 12.46
C LEU A 132 27.07 -0.78 11.73
N LEU A 133 27.33 0.18 10.84
CA LEU A 133 28.53 0.26 10.02
C LEU A 133 29.61 1.20 10.60
N CYS A 134 29.27 2.01 11.61
CA CYS A 134 30.22 2.89 12.28
C CYS A 134 29.77 3.25 13.72
N PRO A 135 30.64 3.87 14.55
CA PRO A 135 30.29 4.22 15.94
C PRO A 135 29.23 5.33 16.10
N LYS A 136 28.62 5.83 15.02
CA LYS A 136 27.74 7.01 15.05
C LYS A 136 26.37 6.69 15.66
N GLU A 137 25.96 7.51 16.62
CA GLU A 137 24.60 7.56 17.15
C GLU A 137 23.88 8.85 16.69
N MET A 138 22.57 8.75 16.51
CA MET A 138 21.71 9.82 16.02
C MET A 138 20.38 9.85 16.76
N THR A 139 19.76 11.03 16.86
CA THR A 139 18.40 11.17 17.37
C THR A 139 17.37 10.67 16.35
N TYR A 140 16.37 9.94 16.82
CA TYR A 140 15.26 9.42 16.01
C TYR A 140 13.93 10.02 16.47
N ASN A 141 13.29 10.77 15.58
CA ASN A 141 12.00 11.44 15.80
C ASN A 141 10.91 10.83 14.91
N ASN A 142 10.89 9.52 14.73
CA ASN A 142 9.98 8.81 13.83
C ASN A 142 10.15 9.12 12.32
N TYR A 143 11.30 9.65 11.92
CA TYR A 143 11.71 9.86 10.53
C TYR A 143 13.09 9.25 10.26
N THR A 144 13.27 8.62 9.10
CA THR A 144 14.51 7.90 8.73
C THR A 144 15.44 8.70 7.82
N SER A 145 15.07 9.93 7.43
CA SER A 145 15.84 10.77 6.51
C SER A 145 17.27 11.06 7.00
N SER A 146 17.46 11.19 8.31
CA SER A 146 18.77 11.40 8.93
C SER A 146 19.67 10.16 8.81
N MET A 147 19.11 8.98 9.04
CA MET A 147 19.77 7.68 8.87
C MET A 147 20.16 7.47 7.41
N LEU A 148 19.23 7.73 6.49
CA LEU A 148 19.45 7.54 5.05
C LEU A 148 20.54 8.48 4.52
N ARG A 149 20.52 9.75 4.94
CA ARG A 149 21.56 10.72 4.58
C ARG A 149 22.93 10.31 5.12
N HIS A 150 22.99 9.81 6.35
CA HIS A 150 24.22 9.28 6.93
C HIS A 150 24.75 8.10 6.11
N TYR A 151 23.89 7.13 5.80
CA TYR A 151 24.25 5.94 5.04
C TYR A 151 24.79 6.29 3.65
N ARG A 152 24.07 7.15 2.90
CA ARG A 152 24.49 7.57 1.56
C ARG A 152 25.83 8.30 1.57
N ALA A 153 26.04 9.19 2.55
CA ALA A 153 27.26 9.98 2.61
C ALA A 153 28.52 9.18 2.96
N LEU A 154 28.39 8.11 3.76
CA LEU A 154 29.55 7.44 4.36
C LEU A 154 29.71 5.97 3.95
N HIS A 155 28.63 5.30 3.55
CA HIS A 155 28.59 3.83 3.42
C HIS A 155 28.12 3.32 2.06
N GLU A 156 27.31 4.08 1.32
CA GLU A 156 26.75 3.65 0.02
C GLU A 156 27.83 3.35 -1.03
N HIS A 157 28.94 4.09 -1.02
CA HIS A 157 30.07 3.86 -1.92
C HIS A 157 31.10 2.84 -1.40
N ALA A 158 31.04 2.47 -0.11
CA ALA A 158 31.94 1.49 0.49
C ALA A 158 31.45 0.04 0.32
N GLN A 159 30.17 -0.18 0.04
CA GLN A 159 29.63 -1.51 -0.22
C GLN A 159 29.82 -1.99 -1.67
N THR A 160 29.98 -1.06 -2.62
CA THR A 160 30.24 -1.39 -4.04
C THR A 160 31.60 -2.05 -4.25
N THR A 161 32.59 -1.72 -3.41
CA THR A 161 33.91 -2.35 -3.46
C THR A 161 33.90 -3.74 -2.83
N ASN A 162 33.15 -3.98 -1.74
CA ASN A 162 33.05 -5.31 -1.13
C ASN A 162 32.27 -6.33 -1.97
N ASN A 163 31.25 -5.90 -2.73
CA ASN A 163 30.51 -6.81 -3.63
C ASN A 163 31.30 -7.20 -4.90
N LEU A 164 32.28 -6.40 -5.34
CA LEU A 164 33.15 -6.75 -6.48
C LEU A 164 34.24 -7.79 -6.10
N TYR A 165 34.57 -7.95 -4.81
CA TYR A 165 35.49 -8.99 -4.35
C TYR A 165 34.81 -10.35 -4.10
N GLN A 166 33.49 -10.41 -3.99
CA GLN A 166 32.74 -11.67 -3.86
C GLN A 166 32.28 -12.28 -5.20
N SER A 167 32.28 -11.53 -6.31
CA SER A 167 31.88 -12.05 -7.63
C SER A 167 32.98 -12.77 -8.41
N ASN A 168 34.22 -12.83 -7.92
CA ASN A 168 35.36 -13.42 -8.63
C ASN A 168 35.81 -14.81 -8.11
N GLN A 169 35.01 -15.51 -7.32
CA GLN A 169 35.24 -16.93 -7.05
C GLN A 169 34.33 -17.79 -7.92
N ILE A 170 34.81 -18.07 -9.13
CA ILE A 170 34.25 -19.08 -10.04
C ILE A 170 34.53 -20.44 -9.40
N ASN A 171 33.54 -21.02 -8.72
CA ASN A 171 33.60 -22.41 -8.30
C ASN A 171 33.33 -23.32 -9.51
N ILE A 172 34.42 -23.81 -10.09
CA ILE A 172 34.41 -24.98 -10.98
C ILE A 172 34.24 -26.22 -10.09
N TYR A 173 33.24 -27.05 -10.38
CA TYR A 173 33.23 -28.44 -9.90
C TYR A 173 33.07 -29.41 -11.09
N PRO A 174 33.87 -30.48 -11.15
CA PRO A 174 33.89 -31.44 -12.25
C PRO A 174 32.81 -32.53 -12.09
N LYS A 175 32.27 -32.94 -13.24
CA LYS A 175 31.42 -34.10 -13.58
C LYS A 175 30.28 -34.48 -12.63
#